data_AF-A0A9W6WRD1-F1
#
_entry.id   AF-A0A9W6WRD1-F1
#
_cell.length_a   1.000
_cell.length_b   1.000
_cell.length_c   1.000
_cell.angle_alpha   90.00
_cell.angle_beta   90.00
_cell.angle_gamma   90.00
#
_symmetry.space_group_name_H-M   'P 1'
#
loop_
_entity.id
_entity.type
_entity.pdbx_description
1 polymer ?
#
loop_
_entity_poly.entity_id
_entity_poly.type
_entity_poly.pdbx_seq_one_letter_code
_entity_poly.pdbx_strand_id
1 'polypeptide(L)'
;MAIQLNFGKYKGKTIEEVFAADQNYCTWLLPQEILIGQEIKQFLEEKLKDSDITMTLNWGKYKGKSIKWIRDCDKGYFDWLLKNKYVEENCPALRTALLELE
;
A
#
# COMPACT_ATOMS: atom_id res chain seq x y z
N MET A 1 -0.63 22.75 -4.02
CA MET A 1 -1.98 22.99 -4.59
C MET A 1 -2.96 22.34 -3.65
N ALA A 2 -3.87 23.10 -3.03
CA ALA A 2 -4.72 22.59 -1.94
C ALA A 2 -5.99 21.93 -2.50
N ILE A 3 -5.91 20.67 -2.92
CA ILE A 3 -7.09 19.92 -3.36
C ILE A 3 -7.84 19.42 -2.12
N GLN A 4 -9.07 19.92 -1.93
CA GLN A 4 -9.92 19.55 -0.81
C GLN A 4 -10.84 18.38 -1.15
N LEU A 5 -10.99 17.45 -0.20
CA LEU A 5 -11.99 16.38 -0.31
C LEU A 5 -13.38 16.95 -0.05
N ASN A 6 -14.30 16.73 -0.97
CA ASN A 6 -15.70 17.15 -0.83
C ASN A 6 -16.60 16.06 -0.22
N PHE A 7 -16.03 14.93 0.19
CA PHE A 7 -16.74 13.72 0.63
C PHE A 7 -16.03 13.02 1.79
N GLY A 8 -16.72 12.05 2.38
CA GLY A 8 -16.16 11.13 3.38
C GLY A 8 -15.86 11.77 4.74
N LYS A 9 -15.08 11.04 5.55
CA LYS A 9 -14.71 11.40 6.92
C LYS A 9 -13.90 12.71 7.00
N TYR A 10 -13.11 12.99 5.97
CA TYR A 10 -12.21 14.14 5.89
C TYR A 10 -12.75 15.25 4.97
N LYS A 11 -14.07 15.38 4.86
CA LYS A 11 -14.70 16.44 4.06
C LYS A 11 -14.24 17.83 4.50
N GLY A 12 -13.83 18.66 3.54
CA GLY A 12 -13.30 20.01 3.74
C GLY A 12 -11.80 20.06 4.05
N LYS A 13 -11.15 18.91 4.27
CA LYS A 13 -9.69 18.84 4.45
C LYS A 13 -8.97 18.68 3.12
N THR A 14 -7.73 19.17 3.07
CA THR A 14 -6.85 18.96 1.92
C THR A 14 -6.30 17.53 1.88
N ILE A 15 -6.05 17.01 0.68
CA ILE A 15 -5.44 15.68 0.52
C ILE A 15 -4.10 15.56 1.26
N GLU A 16 -3.34 16.66 1.34
CA GLU A 16 -2.07 16.73 2.06
C GLU A 16 -2.27 16.56 3.58
N GLU A 17 -3.27 17.24 4.16
CA GLU A 17 -3.63 17.05 5.58
C GLU A 17 -4.13 15.64 5.85
N VAL A 18 -4.92 15.06 4.95
CA VAL A 18 -5.41 13.68 5.12
C VAL A 18 -4.27 12.69 5.02
N PHE A 19 -3.32 12.90 4.11
CA PHE A 19 -2.12 12.06 4.01
C PHE A 19 -1.25 12.16 5.26
N ALA A 20 -1.08 13.37 5.82
CA ALA A 20 -0.34 13.57 7.06
C ALA A 20 -1.07 13.00 8.29
N ALA A 21 -2.40 13.03 8.30
CA ALA A 21 -3.21 12.54 9.42
C ALA A 21 -3.44 11.03 9.37
N ASP A 22 -3.64 10.45 8.19
CA ASP A 22 -4.17 9.10 8.02
C ASP A 22 -3.79 8.50 6.65
N GLN A 23 -2.56 7.97 6.56
CA GLN A 23 -2.06 7.32 5.35
C GLN A 23 -2.91 6.10 4.94
N ASN A 24 -3.52 5.38 5.89
CA ASN A 24 -4.39 4.23 5.58
C ASN A 24 -5.64 4.68 4.80
N TYR A 25 -6.19 5.85 5.15
CA TYR A 25 -7.30 6.42 4.39
C TYR A 25 -6.87 6.76 2.97
N CYS A 26 -5.67 7.30 2.77
CA CYS A 26 -5.11 7.56 1.45
C CYS A 26 -4.90 6.28 0.62
N THR A 27 -4.45 5.18 1.23
CA THR A 27 -4.36 3.87 0.57
C THR A 27 -5.72 3.32 0.17
N TRP A 28 -6.74 3.45 1.03
CA TRP A 28 -8.12 3.08 0.69
C TRP A 28 -8.69 3.96 -0.42
N LEU A 29 -8.31 5.23 -0.44
CA LEU A 29 -8.83 6.21 -1.40
C LEU A 29 -8.23 6.05 -2.80
N LEU A 30 -6.98 5.60 -2.90
CA LEU A 30 -6.25 5.40 -4.16
C LEU A 30 -7.04 4.60 -5.24
N PRO A 31 -7.63 3.42 -4.93
CA PRO A 31 -8.42 2.66 -5.92
C PRO A 31 -9.81 3.25 -6.20
N GLN A 32 -10.24 4.30 -5.48
CA GLN A 32 -11.59 4.87 -5.61
C GLN A 32 -11.66 5.94 -6.71
N GLU A 33 -11.32 5.59 -7.96
CA GLU A 33 -11.25 6.53 -9.10
C GLU A 33 -12.55 7.31 -9.38
N ILE A 34 -13.69 6.78 -8.93
CA ILE A 34 -14.99 7.45 -9.05
C ILE A 34 -15.13 8.60 -8.04
N LEU A 35 -14.50 8.47 -6.87
CA LEU A 35 -14.57 9.43 -5.78
C LEU A 35 -13.48 10.50 -5.89
N ILE A 36 -12.34 10.17 -6.49
CA ILE A 36 -11.21 11.08 -6.63
C ILE A 36 -10.96 11.48 -8.08
N GLY A 37 -10.70 12.78 -8.30
CA GLY A 37 -10.23 13.26 -9.60
C GLY A 37 -8.81 12.79 -9.90
N GLN A 38 -8.42 12.90 -11.17
CA GLN A 38 -7.10 12.48 -11.66
C GLN A 38 -5.94 13.16 -10.91
N GLU A 39 -6.08 14.42 -10.48
CA GLU A 39 -5.06 15.11 -9.69
C GLU A 39 -4.84 14.50 -8.31
N ILE A 40 -5.91 14.15 -7.59
CA ILE A 40 -5.82 13.50 -6.27
C ILE A 40 -5.19 12.13 -6.43
N LYS A 41 -5.60 11.39 -7.47
CA LYS A 41 -5.02 10.09 -7.80
C LYS A 41 -3.52 10.22 -8.05
N GLN A 42 -3.09 11.17 -8.89
CA GLN A 42 -1.67 11.39 -9.18
C GLN A 42 -0.88 11.81 -7.93
N PHE A 43 -1.43 12.70 -7.11
CA PHE A 43 -0.82 13.09 -5.83
C PHE A 43 -0.63 11.89 -4.90
N LEU A 44 -1.68 11.07 -4.74
CA LEU A 44 -1.64 9.87 -3.94
C LEU A 44 -0.64 8.87 -4.51
N GLU A 45 -0.63 8.63 -5.83
CA GLU A 45 0.34 7.74 -6.48
C GLU A 45 1.77 8.24 -6.30
N GLU A 46 2.03 9.55 -6.41
CA GLU A 46 3.37 10.12 -6.21
C GLU A 46 3.82 10.03 -4.76
N LYS A 47 2.94 10.36 -3.79
CA LYS A 47 3.24 10.32 -2.37
C LYS A 47 3.28 8.89 -1.81
N LEU A 48 2.47 7.99 -2.33
CA LEU A 48 2.47 6.56 -2.00
C LEU A 48 3.51 5.77 -2.81
N LYS A 49 4.08 6.34 -3.89
CA LYS A 49 5.25 5.74 -4.57
C LYS A 49 6.46 5.69 -3.65
N ASP A 50 6.65 6.71 -2.82
CA ASP A 50 7.68 6.72 -1.77
C ASP A 50 7.31 5.78 -0.61
N SER A 51 6.01 5.70 -0.32
CA SER A 51 5.42 4.79 0.67
C SER A 51 4.88 3.50 0.03
N ASP A 52 5.73 2.85 -0.77
CA ASP A 52 5.82 1.40 -0.80
C ASP A 52 4.47 0.65 -0.96
N ILE A 53 3.87 0.77 -2.14
CA ILE A 53 2.77 -0.08 -2.63
C ILE A 53 3.31 -1.48 -2.98
N THR A 54 4.30 -1.99 -2.23
CA THR A 54 4.83 -3.34 -2.49
C THR A 54 3.76 -4.32 -2.04
N MET A 55 3.13 -4.92 -3.03
CA MET A 55 2.36 -6.16 -2.98
C MET A 55 1.90 -6.56 -1.56
N THR A 56 0.70 -6.11 -1.21
CA THR A 56 0.11 -6.46 0.09
C THR A 56 -0.32 -7.91 0.10
N LEU A 57 -0.08 -8.61 1.21
CA LEU A 57 -0.59 -9.98 1.37
C LEU A 57 -2.10 -9.93 1.55
N ASN A 58 -2.84 -10.69 0.75
CA ASN A 58 -4.29 -10.82 0.92
C ASN A 58 -4.69 -12.04 1.80
N TRP A 59 -3.69 -12.77 2.32
CA TRP A 59 -3.83 -13.96 3.15
C TRP A 59 -2.76 -14.02 4.26
N GLY A 60 -2.90 -14.98 5.18
CA GLY A 60 -1.92 -15.26 6.22
C GLY A 60 -1.90 -14.28 7.41
N LYS A 61 -0.85 -14.39 8.24
CA LYS A 61 -0.68 -13.65 9.51
C LYS A 61 -0.69 -12.12 9.31
N TYR A 62 -0.15 -11.65 8.19
CA TYR A 62 0.02 -10.23 7.87
C TYR A 62 -0.90 -9.76 6.73
N LYS A 63 -2.12 -10.30 6.68
CA LYS A 63 -3.14 -9.88 5.70
C LYS A 63 -3.36 -8.37 5.76
N GLY A 64 -3.29 -7.71 4.60
CA GLY A 64 -3.40 -6.26 4.42
C GLY A 64 -2.10 -5.49 4.67
N LYS A 65 -1.00 -6.16 5.01
CA LYS A 65 0.33 -5.52 5.15
C LYS A 65 1.17 -5.71 3.90
N SER A 66 2.02 -4.72 3.59
CA SER A 66 2.98 -4.79 2.49
C SER A 66 4.13 -5.72 2.84
N ILE A 67 4.68 -6.38 1.82
CA ILE A 67 5.87 -7.24 1.98
C ILE A 67 7.09 -6.46 2.50
N LYS A 68 7.25 -5.17 2.17
CA LYS A 68 8.31 -4.33 2.78
C LYS A 68 8.08 -4.10 4.27
N TRP A 69 6.84 -3.85 4.71
CA TRP A 69 6.53 -3.72 6.13
C TRP A 69 6.85 -5.02 6.87
N ILE A 70 6.50 -6.16 6.28
CA ILE A 70 6.83 -7.49 6.82
C ILE A 70 8.34 -7.68 6.90
N ARG A 71 9.10 -7.29 5.88
CA ARG A 71 10.57 -7.33 5.92
C ARG A 71 11.15 -6.53 7.09
N ASP A 72 10.64 -5.32 7.28
CA ASP A 72 11.15 -4.37 8.27
C ASP A 72 10.77 -4.75 9.71
N CYS A 73 9.51 -5.16 9.92
CA CYS A 73 9.00 -5.51 11.25
C CYS A 73 9.21 -6.98 11.64
N ASP A 74 9.26 -7.91 10.67
CA ASP A 74 9.37 -9.35 10.91
C ASP A 74 10.16 -10.07 9.78
N LYS A 75 11.48 -9.84 9.79
CA LYS A 75 12.42 -10.47 8.85
C LYS A 75 12.36 -12.00 8.87
N GLY A 76 12.00 -12.62 10.00
CA GLY A 76 11.84 -14.07 10.10
C GLY A 76 10.68 -14.58 9.27
N TYR A 77 9.53 -13.89 9.31
CA TYR A 77 8.40 -14.22 8.44
C TYR A 77 8.69 -13.91 6.96
N PHE A 78 9.45 -12.85 6.69
CA PHE A 78 9.89 -12.51 5.33
C PHE A 78 10.79 -13.61 4.72
N ASP A 79 11.78 -14.10 5.46
CA ASP A 79 12.66 -15.21 5.03
C ASP A 79 11.87 -16.52 4.85
N TRP A 80 10.88 -16.77 5.72
CA TRP A 80 9.97 -17.89 5.55
C TRP A 80 9.14 -17.79 4.27
N LEU A 81 8.61 -16.60 3.92
CA LEU A 81 7.88 -16.38 2.68
C LEU A 81 8.75 -16.68 1.44
N LEU A 82 10.02 -16.26 1.47
CA LEU A 82 11.00 -16.52 0.40
C LEU A 82 11.26 -18.00 0.16
N LYS A 83 11.28 -18.81 1.23
CA LYS A 83 11.57 -20.25 1.20
C LYS A 83 10.31 -21.13 1.12
N ASN A 84 9.12 -20.53 1.14
CA ASN A 84 7.89 -21.29 1.16
C ASN A 84 7.57 -21.86 -0.23
N LYS A 85 7.48 -23.20 -0.34
CA LYS A 85 7.13 -23.90 -1.59
C LYS A 85 5.79 -23.45 -2.19
N TYR A 86 4.78 -23.20 -1.36
CA TYR A 86 3.48 -22.74 -1.85
C TYR A 86 3.60 -21.37 -2.54
N VAL A 87 4.39 -20.45 -1.97
CA VAL A 87 4.63 -19.13 -2.56
C VAL A 87 5.44 -19.23 -3.85
N GLU A 88 6.45 -20.09 -3.85
CA GLU A 88 7.26 -20.40 -5.05
C GLU A 88 6.41 -20.94 -6.21
N GLU A 89 5.51 -21.89 -5.94
CA GLU A 89 4.76 -22.58 -6.99
C GLU A 89 3.47 -21.85 -7.40
N ASN A 90 2.80 -21.16 -6.47
CA ASN A 90 1.44 -20.63 -6.69
C ASN A 90 1.41 -19.09 -6.78
N CYS A 91 2.47 -18.39 -6.39
CA CYS A 91 2.47 -16.92 -6.32
C CYS A 91 3.74 -16.33 -6.96
N PRO A 92 3.95 -16.49 -8.29
CA PRO A 92 5.16 -16.03 -8.96
C PRO A 92 5.37 -14.52 -8.83
N ALA A 93 4.30 -13.72 -8.91
CA ALA A 93 4.38 -12.27 -8.71
C ALA A 93 4.83 -11.89 -7.28
N LEU A 94 4.36 -12.63 -6.26
CA LEU A 94 4.77 -12.42 -4.88
C LEU A 94 6.24 -12.79 -4.70
N ARG A 95 6.65 -13.92 -5.27
CA ARG A 95 8.04 -14.40 -5.24
C ARG A 95 9.00 -13.37 -5.83
N THR A 96 8.70 -12.82 -7.01
CA THR A 96 9.52 -11.79 -7.64
C THR A 96 9.64 -10.56 -6.74
N ALA A 97 8.52 -10.08 -6.21
CA ALA A 97 8.53 -8.89 -5.35
C ALA A 97 9.28 -9.12 -4.02
N LEU A 98 9.27 -10.34 -3.48
CA LEU A 98 10.08 -10.71 -2.32
C LEU A 98 11.58 -10.71 -2.65
N LEU A 99 11.98 -11.20 -3.82
CA LEU A 99 13.38 -11.22 -4.28
C LEU A 99 13.92 -9.81 -4.59
N GLU A 100 13.07 -8.90 -5.08
CA GLU A 100 13.45 -7.49 -5.27
C GLU A 100 13.67 -6.74 -3.94
N LEU A 101 13.19 -7.30 -2.83
CA LEU A 101 13.25 -6.71 -1.49
C LEU A 101 14.26 -7.40 -0.55
N GLU A 102 14.85 -8.52 -0.94
CA GLU A 102 15.92 -9.23 -0.21
C GLU A 102 17.24 -8.44 -0.23
#